data_AF-A0A968ZI87-F1
#
_entry.id   AF-A0A968ZI87-F1
#
_cell.length_a   1.000
_cell.length_b   1.000
_cell.length_c   1.000
_cell.angle_alpha   90.00
_cell.angle_beta   90.00
_cell.angle_gamma   90.00
#
_symmetry.space_group_name_H-M   'P 1'
#
loop_
_entity.id
_entity.type
_entity.pdbx_description
1 polymer ?
#
loop_
_entity_poly.entity_id
_entity_poly.type
_entity_poly.pdbx_seq_one_letter_code
_entity_poly.pdbx_strand_id
1 'polypeptide(L)'
;MNKFIRGAGLTVLASGALSLLPASVSAQLAPISTAPVSGPSTFGIVRSTDANTIVIRHLDGNYRTYALAPSQTSSATALQPGDMVAYDTDQNGAVTKIEPPAVSQVFEGTVSDIEGDQITVIAPDGSSLTTTLATENINRLALAPGKEVSVTQYQGTSATRVCCIPKFVQAPPVAPPPFQPPFQAPPPPIPALW
;
A
#
# COMPACT_ATOMS: atom_id res chain seq x y z
N MET A 1 7.37 -40.74 -43.13
CA MET A 1 6.93 -40.37 -44.50
C MET A 1 5.41 -40.34 -44.53
N ASN A 2 4.79 -39.17 -44.64
CA ASN A 2 3.40 -38.93 -45.09
C ASN A 2 3.20 -37.40 -45.09
N LYS A 3 3.33 -36.76 -46.25
CA LYS A 3 2.28 -36.30 -47.19
C LYS A 3 2.00 -34.80 -47.03
N PHE A 4 2.56 -34.06 -47.99
CA PHE A 4 2.24 -32.69 -48.37
C PHE A 4 0.76 -32.52 -48.70
N ILE A 5 0.16 -31.40 -48.28
CA ILE A 5 -1.03 -30.83 -48.94
C ILE A 5 -0.74 -29.36 -49.25
N ARG A 6 -0.79 -29.06 -50.54
CA ARG A 6 -0.83 -27.72 -51.17
C ARG A 6 -2.28 -27.22 -51.21
N GLY A 7 -2.46 -25.91 -51.21
CA GLY A 7 -3.69 -25.25 -51.69
C GLY A 7 -3.70 -23.78 -51.30
N ALA A 8 -3.33 -22.89 -52.22
CA ALA A 8 -4.26 -22.00 -52.94
C ALA A 8 -4.80 -20.89 -52.02
N GLY A 9 -4.38 -19.63 -52.12
CA GLY A 9 -4.38 -18.83 -53.35
C GLY A 9 -5.80 -18.34 -53.61
N LEU A 10 -6.22 -17.28 -52.94
CA LEU A 10 -7.44 -16.55 -53.31
C LEU A 10 -7.21 -15.04 -53.14
N THR A 11 -6.97 -14.39 -54.27
CA THR A 11 -7.05 -12.95 -54.47
C THR A 11 -8.53 -12.57 -54.44
N VAL A 12 -8.91 -11.58 -53.62
CA VAL A 12 -10.23 -10.95 -53.73
C VAL A 12 -10.04 -9.47 -54.03
N LEU A 13 -10.70 -9.08 -55.12
CA LEU A 13 -10.72 -7.79 -55.77
C LEU A 13 -11.24 -6.68 -54.85
N ALA A 14 -10.52 -5.56 -54.87
CA ALA A 14 -11.04 -4.26 -54.47
C ALA A 14 -12.13 -3.82 -55.46
N SER A 15 -13.28 -3.40 -54.94
CA SER A 15 -14.31 -2.69 -55.71
C SER A 15 -14.86 -1.58 -54.83
N GLY A 16 -14.67 -0.35 -55.31
CA GLY A 16 -15.03 0.87 -54.61
C GLY A 16 -16.55 1.09 -54.55
N ALA A 17 -16.98 1.68 -53.44
CA ALA A 17 -18.23 2.40 -53.34
C ALA A 17 -17.92 3.74 -52.63
N LEU A 18 -18.06 4.84 -53.37
CA LEU A 18 -18.09 6.20 -52.84
C LEU A 18 -19.37 6.34 -52.01
N SER A 19 -19.23 6.38 -50.68
CA SER A 19 -20.31 6.77 -49.77
C SER A 19 -19.92 8.06 -49.07
N LEU A 20 -20.62 9.14 -49.42
CA LEU A 20 -20.63 10.41 -48.70
C LEU A 20 -21.22 10.17 -47.30
N LEU A 21 -20.38 10.21 -46.27
CA LEU A 21 -20.80 10.19 -44.87
C LEU A 21 -20.46 11.53 -44.20
N PRO A 22 -21.34 12.04 -43.33
CA PRO A 22 -21.08 13.28 -42.58
C PRO A 22 -19.91 13.07 -41.61
N ALA A 23 -19.11 14.13 -41.45
CA ALA A 23 -17.97 14.17 -40.54
C ALA A 23 -18.42 13.91 -39.10
N SER A 24 -18.29 12.67 -38.64
CA SER A 24 -18.28 12.35 -37.21
C SER A 24 -16.96 12.84 -36.63
N VAL A 25 -17.03 13.94 -35.90
CA VAL A 25 -15.97 14.39 -34.98
C VAL A 25 -15.76 13.26 -33.97
N SER A 26 -14.80 12.40 -34.28
CA SER A 26 -14.24 11.51 -33.28
C SER A 26 -13.34 12.38 -32.43
N ALA A 27 -13.83 12.80 -31.27
CA ALA A 27 -12.95 13.17 -30.18
C ALA A 27 -12.08 11.93 -29.89
N GLN A 28 -10.91 11.87 -30.51
CA GLN A 28 -9.86 10.95 -30.12
C GLN A 28 -9.49 11.37 -28.70
N LEU A 29 -10.12 10.70 -27.72
CA LEU A 29 -9.50 10.46 -26.44
C LEU A 29 -8.12 9.91 -26.80
N ALA A 30 -7.10 10.75 -26.63
CA ALA A 30 -5.73 10.30 -26.69
C ALA A 30 -5.67 9.02 -25.85
N PRO A 31 -5.08 7.92 -26.35
CA PRO A 31 -4.84 6.78 -25.50
C PRO A 31 -4.10 7.33 -24.29
N ILE A 32 -4.73 7.24 -23.12
CA ILE A 32 -4.04 7.39 -21.85
C ILE A 32 -2.90 6.41 -21.97
N SER A 33 -1.69 6.95 -22.17
CA SER A 33 -0.48 6.18 -22.08
C SER A 33 -0.46 5.69 -20.65
N THR A 34 -1.02 4.50 -20.43
CA THR A 34 -0.68 3.69 -19.27
C THR A 34 0.75 3.24 -19.50
N ALA A 35 1.68 4.18 -19.33
CA ALA A 35 3.04 3.83 -19.02
C ALA A 35 2.93 2.79 -17.90
N PRO A 36 3.56 1.61 -18.04
CA PRO A 36 3.58 0.66 -16.95
C PRO A 36 4.08 1.41 -15.72
N VAL A 37 3.30 1.38 -14.65
CA VAL A 37 3.72 1.93 -13.36
C VAL A 37 5.02 1.19 -13.04
N SER A 38 6.14 1.89 -13.16
CA SER A 38 7.48 1.36 -12.93
C SER A 38 7.66 1.16 -11.43
N GLY A 39 6.94 0.17 -10.90
CA GLY A 39 7.02 -0.30 -9.53
C GLY A 39 7.43 -1.77 -9.52
N PRO A 40 7.97 -2.26 -8.40
CA PRO A 40 8.32 -3.65 -8.29
C PRO A 40 7.09 -4.54 -8.49
N SER A 41 7.27 -5.59 -9.27
CA SER A 41 6.18 -6.48 -9.70
C SER A 41 5.80 -7.52 -8.66
N THR A 42 6.65 -7.74 -7.66
CA THR A 42 6.49 -8.80 -6.67
C THR A 42 6.57 -8.26 -5.25
N PHE A 43 5.79 -8.85 -4.35
CA PHE A 43 5.71 -8.47 -2.94
C PHE A 43 5.98 -9.68 -2.04
N GLY A 44 6.52 -9.42 -0.86
CA GLY A 44 6.70 -10.45 0.16
C GLY A 44 7.20 -9.91 1.49
N ILE A 45 7.29 -10.79 2.47
CA ILE A 45 7.77 -10.49 3.81
C ILE A 45 9.17 -11.06 3.98
N VAL A 46 10.10 -10.22 4.40
CA VAL A 46 11.48 -10.63 4.69
C VAL A 46 11.48 -11.60 5.86
N ARG A 47 12.13 -12.76 5.71
CA ARG A 47 12.31 -13.72 6.79
C ARG A 47 13.72 -13.66 7.38
N SER A 48 14.72 -13.57 6.52
CA SER A 48 16.11 -13.40 6.90
C SER A 48 16.90 -12.78 5.75
N THR A 49 17.97 -12.09 6.10
CA THR A 49 18.92 -11.48 5.18
C THR A 49 20.32 -11.91 5.57
N ASP A 50 21.09 -12.32 4.58
CA ASP A 50 22.51 -12.61 4.67
C ASP A 50 23.27 -11.67 3.70
N ALA A 51 24.60 -11.75 3.68
CA ALA A 51 25.42 -10.84 2.86
C ALA A 51 25.03 -10.83 1.37
N ASN A 52 24.65 -11.98 0.82
CA ASN A 52 24.40 -12.15 -0.62
C ASN A 52 23.03 -12.76 -0.93
N THR A 53 22.23 -13.07 0.09
CA THR A 53 20.94 -13.73 -0.09
C THR A 53 19.87 -13.14 0.79
N ILE A 54 18.63 -13.23 0.33
CA ILE A 54 17.45 -12.87 1.12
C ILE A 54 16.44 -14.00 1.04
N VAL A 55 15.86 -14.35 2.18
CA VAL A 55 14.75 -15.30 2.25
C VAL A 55 13.47 -14.49 2.39
N ILE A 56 12.56 -14.66 1.43
CA ILE A 56 11.29 -13.95 1.38
C ILE A 56 10.15 -14.97 1.51
N ARG A 57 9.21 -14.69 2.42
CA ARG A 57 7.91 -15.34 2.44
C ARG A 57 6.98 -14.61 1.47
N HIS A 58 6.54 -15.31 0.45
CA HIS A 58 5.59 -14.80 -0.53
C HIS A 58 4.19 -14.72 0.06
N LEU A 59 3.30 -14.00 -0.64
CA LEU A 59 1.91 -13.82 -0.24
C LEU A 59 1.09 -15.12 -0.32
N ASP A 60 1.55 -16.11 -1.09
CA ASP A 60 0.99 -17.48 -1.10
C ASP A 60 1.42 -18.31 0.12
N GLY A 61 2.26 -17.74 0.99
CA GLY A 61 2.78 -18.38 2.19
C GLY A 61 4.09 -19.15 1.99
N ASN A 62 4.54 -19.37 0.75
CA ASN A 62 5.76 -20.12 0.46
C ASN A 62 7.02 -19.28 0.71
N TYR A 63 8.11 -19.96 1.06
CA TYR A 63 9.41 -19.33 1.23
C TYR A 63 10.27 -19.54 -0.01
N ARG A 64 10.99 -18.49 -0.42
CA ARG A 64 12.02 -18.58 -1.45
C ARG A 64 13.27 -17.84 -1.03
N THR A 65 14.41 -18.40 -1.41
CA THR A 65 15.72 -17.77 -1.24
C THR A 65 16.13 -17.16 -2.56
N TYR A 66 16.53 -15.90 -2.51
CA TYR A 66 16.98 -15.12 -3.66
C TYR A 66 18.43 -14.70 -3.49
N ALA A 67 19.19 -14.74 -4.59
CA ALA A 67 20.47 -14.05 -4.65
C ALA A 67 20.22 -12.54 -4.76
N LEU A 68 21.02 -11.75 -4.05
CA LEU A 68 20.99 -10.29 -4.15
C LEU A 68 21.98 -9.83 -5.22
N ALA A 69 21.53 -8.97 -6.13
CA ALA A 69 22.46 -8.24 -6.98
C ALA A 69 23.39 -7.37 -6.09
N PRO A 70 24.67 -7.18 -6.47
CA PRO A 70 25.61 -6.40 -5.65
C PRO A 70 25.10 -5.02 -5.26
N SER A 71 24.33 -4.37 -6.15
CA SER A 71 23.71 -3.06 -5.93
C SER A 71 22.60 -3.04 -4.87
N GLN A 72 22.07 -4.20 -4.44
CA GLN A 72 20.98 -4.31 -3.46
C GLN A 72 21.44 -4.75 -2.07
N THR A 73 22.72 -5.10 -1.90
CA THR A 73 23.27 -5.59 -0.63
C THR A 73 23.07 -4.61 0.53
N SER A 74 23.30 -3.30 0.29
CA SER A 74 23.09 -2.26 1.30
C SER A 74 21.61 -2.10 1.66
N SER A 75 20.73 -2.06 0.66
CA SER A 75 19.27 -2.00 0.88
C SER A 75 18.79 -3.20 1.69
N ALA A 76 19.28 -4.40 1.38
CA ALA A 76 18.91 -5.62 2.08
C ALA A 76 19.41 -5.68 3.52
N THR A 77 20.57 -5.08 3.81
CA THR A 77 21.13 -5.04 5.17
C THR A 77 20.28 -4.18 6.11
N ALA A 78 19.55 -3.20 5.58
CA ALA A 78 18.64 -2.36 6.36
C ALA A 78 17.30 -3.04 6.66
N LEU A 79 16.98 -4.16 5.99
CA LEU A 79 15.71 -4.87 6.17
C LEU A 79 15.77 -5.77 7.39
N GLN A 80 14.67 -5.79 8.13
CA GLN A 80 14.48 -6.66 9.28
C GLN A 80 13.52 -7.82 8.95
N PRO A 81 13.67 -8.98 9.62
CA PRO A 81 12.67 -10.03 9.58
C PRO A 81 11.28 -9.47 9.95
N GLY A 82 10.30 -9.70 9.09
CA GLY A 82 8.94 -9.18 9.21
C GLY A 82 8.63 -7.95 8.36
N ASP A 83 9.65 -7.32 7.77
CA ASP A 83 9.42 -6.18 6.87
C ASP A 83 8.73 -6.63 5.58
N MET A 84 7.72 -5.87 5.17
CA MET A 84 7.11 -6.00 3.86
C MET A 84 7.99 -5.30 2.83
N VAL A 85 8.26 -5.96 1.70
CA VAL A 85 9.08 -5.44 0.62
C VAL A 85 8.41 -5.63 -0.73
N ALA A 86 8.68 -4.69 -1.62
CA ALA A 86 8.40 -4.79 -3.04
C ALA A 86 9.75 -4.98 -3.76
N TYR A 87 9.84 -5.97 -4.65
CA TYR A 87 11.10 -6.33 -5.30
C TYR A 87 10.92 -6.83 -6.73
N ASP A 88 11.99 -6.73 -7.51
CA ASP A 88 12.10 -7.27 -8.87
C ASP A 88 13.27 -8.24 -8.96
N THR A 89 13.11 -9.24 -9.82
CA THR A 89 14.17 -10.20 -10.14
C THR A 89 14.56 -10.15 -11.61
N ASP A 90 15.82 -10.43 -11.91
CA ASP A 90 16.28 -10.64 -13.28
C ASP A 90 15.85 -12.01 -13.85
N GLN A 91 16.27 -12.31 -15.07
CA GLN A 91 16.00 -13.58 -15.76
C GLN A 91 16.61 -14.80 -15.06
N ASN A 92 17.63 -14.60 -14.22
CA ASN A 92 18.29 -15.65 -13.44
C ASN A 92 17.65 -15.79 -12.04
N GLY A 93 16.66 -14.96 -11.72
CA GLY A 93 16.01 -14.94 -10.41
C GLY A 93 16.80 -14.19 -9.34
N ALA A 94 17.80 -13.36 -9.69
CA ALA A 94 18.49 -12.51 -8.72
C ALA A 94 17.71 -11.21 -8.49
N VAL A 95 17.60 -10.76 -7.24
CA VAL A 95 16.91 -9.53 -6.86
C VAL A 95 17.73 -8.32 -7.30
N THR A 96 17.19 -7.56 -8.26
CA THR A 96 17.84 -6.38 -8.85
C THR A 96 17.32 -5.07 -8.27
N LYS A 97 16.15 -5.09 -7.65
CA LYS A 97 15.54 -3.97 -6.94
C LYS A 97 14.81 -4.49 -5.71
N ILE A 98 14.99 -3.86 -4.55
CA ILE A 98 14.22 -4.12 -3.34
C ILE A 98 14.01 -2.82 -2.58
N GLU A 99 12.76 -2.55 -2.21
CA GLU A 99 12.37 -1.32 -1.53
C GLU A 99 11.13 -1.54 -0.64
N PRO A 100 10.87 -0.66 0.32
CA PRO A 100 9.59 -0.63 1.02
C PRO A 100 8.44 -0.44 0.01
N PRO A 101 7.33 -1.16 0.14
CA PRO A 101 6.18 -0.99 -0.74
C PRO A 101 5.55 0.39 -0.58
N ALA A 102 5.06 0.94 -1.69
CA ALA A 102 4.30 2.19 -1.67
C ALA A 102 2.99 2.01 -0.89
N VAL A 103 2.73 2.88 0.07
CA VAL A 103 1.47 2.89 0.82
C VAL A 103 0.38 3.49 -0.07
N SER A 104 -0.76 2.81 -0.16
CA SER A 104 -1.96 3.31 -0.82
C SER A 104 -2.80 4.12 0.16
N GLN A 105 -3.08 3.56 1.33
CA GLN A 105 -3.83 4.21 2.38
C GLN A 105 -3.52 3.58 3.74
N VAL A 106 -3.73 4.36 4.80
CA VAL A 106 -3.71 3.89 6.18
C VAL A 106 -5.12 4.11 6.74
N PHE A 107 -5.73 3.03 7.22
CA PHE A 107 -7.06 3.04 7.81
C PHE A 107 -6.94 2.77 9.31
N GLU A 108 -7.26 3.75 10.13
CA GLU A 108 -7.19 3.65 11.59
C GLU A 108 -8.60 3.57 12.17
N GLY A 109 -8.81 2.64 13.10
CA GLY A 109 -10.11 2.48 13.71
C GLY A 109 -10.13 1.38 14.76
N THR A 110 -11.34 0.99 15.14
CA THR A 110 -11.59 -0.02 16.15
C THR A 110 -12.15 -1.27 15.50
N VAL A 111 -11.62 -2.44 15.86
CA VAL A 111 -12.18 -3.73 15.46
C VAL A 111 -13.61 -3.82 15.99
N SER A 112 -14.59 -3.93 15.11
CA SER A 112 -15.99 -4.09 15.48
C SER A 112 -16.40 -5.56 15.51
N ASP A 113 -15.89 -6.35 14.58
CA ASP A 113 -16.28 -7.76 14.42
C ASP A 113 -15.12 -8.59 13.85
N ILE A 114 -15.12 -9.88 14.17
CA ILE A 114 -14.15 -10.87 13.69
C ILE A 114 -14.92 -12.13 13.30
N GLU A 115 -14.94 -12.45 12.01
CA GLU A 115 -15.60 -13.63 11.46
C GLU A 115 -14.58 -14.49 10.71
N GLY A 116 -14.15 -15.60 11.32
CA GLY A 116 -13.17 -16.50 10.74
C GLY A 116 -11.80 -15.83 10.54
N ASP A 117 -11.44 -15.57 9.28
CA ASP A 117 -10.21 -14.88 8.87
C ASP A 117 -10.48 -13.43 8.43
N GLN A 118 -11.69 -12.91 8.63
CA GLN A 118 -12.03 -11.52 8.31
C GLN A 118 -12.15 -10.70 9.59
N ILE A 119 -11.64 -9.47 9.52
CA ILE A 119 -11.83 -8.47 10.56
C ILE A 119 -12.52 -7.26 9.95
N THR A 120 -13.49 -6.71 10.67
CA THR A 120 -14.14 -5.45 10.32
C THR A 120 -13.67 -4.36 11.27
N VAL A 121 -13.12 -3.29 10.72
CA VAL A 121 -12.61 -2.12 11.45
C VAL A 121 -13.51 -0.93 11.14
N ILE A 122 -13.93 -0.20 12.17
CA ILE A 122 -14.73 1.02 12.04
C ILE A 122 -13.87 2.21 12.47
N ALA A 123 -13.72 3.19 11.59
CA ALA A 123 -13.01 4.42 11.87
C ALA A 123 -13.88 5.42 12.65
N PRO A 124 -13.29 6.44 13.30
CA PRO A 124 -14.04 7.44 14.09
C PRO A 124 -15.04 8.27 13.26
N ASP A 125 -14.84 8.37 11.95
CA ASP A 125 -15.74 9.06 11.02
C ASP A 125 -16.95 8.22 10.60
N GLY A 126 -17.05 6.97 11.09
CA GLY A 126 -18.11 6.03 10.78
C GLY A 126 -17.87 5.21 9.51
N SER A 127 -16.76 5.43 8.79
CA SER A 127 -16.36 4.56 7.69
C SER A 127 -15.94 3.18 8.20
N SER A 128 -16.07 2.15 7.37
CA SER A 128 -15.71 0.77 7.73
C SER A 128 -14.83 0.12 6.67
N LEU A 129 -13.92 -0.73 7.13
CA LEU A 129 -13.03 -1.53 6.31
C LEU A 129 -13.08 -2.98 6.79
N THR A 130 -13.43 -3.88 5.87
CA THR A 130 -13.28 -5.33 6.09
C THR A 130 -12.00 -5.79 5.38
N THR A 131 -11.12 -6.48 6.10
CA THR A 131 -9.88 -7.04 5.54
C THR A 131 -9.68 -8.48 6.00
N THR A 132 -9.01 -9.27 5.16
CA THR A 132 -8.66 -10.66 5.47
C THR A 132 -7.32 -10.71 6.18
N LEU A 133 -7.28 -11.38 7.34
CA LEU A 133 -6.09 -11.58 8.14
C LEU A 133 -6.04 -13.03 8.61
N ALA A 134 -4.92 -13.71 8.36
CA ALA A 134 -4.73 -15.08 8.83
C ALA A 134 -5.01 -15.22 10.34
N THR A 135 -5.75 -16.26 10.73
CA THR A 135 -6.17 -16.49 12.13
C THR A 135 -4.99 -16.49 13.11
N GLU A 136 -3.82 -16.97 12.69
CA GLU A 136 -2.58 -16.89 13.49
C GLU A 136 -2.19 -15.45 13.82
N ASN A 137 -2.31 -14.52 12.87
CA ASN A 137 -2.01 -13.10 13.09
C ASN A 137 -3.07 -12.45 13.97
N ILE A 138 -4.36 -12.79 13.82
CA ILE A 138 -5.44 -12.34 14.70
C ILE A 138 -5.10 -12.71 16.15
N ASN A 139 -4.73 -13.97 16.39
CA ASN A 139 -4.36 -14.48 17.71
C ASN A 139 -3.07 -13.83 18.23
N ARG A 140 -2.04 -13.72 17.40
CA ARG A 140 -0.74 -13.15 17.80
C ARG A 140 -0.85 -11.67 18.17
N LEU A 141 -1.70 -10.92 17.47
CA LEU A 141 -1.97 -9.51 17.76
C LEU A 141 -3.01 -9.33 18.87
N ALA A 142 -3.59 -10.43 19.38
CA ALA A 142 -4.69 -10.42 20.35
C ALA A 142 -5.82 -9.48 19.92
N LEU A 143 -6.19 -9.54 18.64
CA LEU A 143 -7.29 -8.75 18.11
C LEU A 143 -8.61 -9.26 18.69
N ALA A 144 -9.44 -8.33 19.12
CA ALA A 144 -10.77 -8.58 19.65
C ALA A 144 -11.64 -7.36 19.34
N PRO A 145 -12.98 -7.52 19.29
CA PRO A 145 -13.89 -6.38 19.23
C PRO A 145 -13.56 -5.34 20.32
N GLY A 146 -13.52 -4.06 19.93
CA GLY A 146 -13.12 -2.96 20.78
C GLY A 146 -11.61 -2.64 20.78
N LYS A 147 -10.77 -3.37 20.05
CA LYS A 147 -9.34 -3.05 19.91
C LYS A 147 -9.08 -2.02 18.83
N GLU A 148 -8.26 -1.02 19.14
CA GLU A 148 -7.75 -0.06 18.16
C GLU A 148 -6.65 -0.68 17.30
N VAL A 149 -6.77 -0.49 15.99
CA VAL A 149 -5.84 -1.03 14.98
C VAL A 149 -5.61 -0.01 13.87
N SER A 150 -4.43 -0.10 13.27
CA SER A 150 -4.07 0.58 12.04
C SER A 150 -3.86 -0.47 10.95
N VAL A 151 -4.59 -0.34 9.85
CA VAL A 151 -4.51 -1.20 8.68
C VAL A 151 -3.87 -0.40 7.55
N THR A 152 -2.63 -0.72 7.20
CA THR A 152 -1.94 -0.15 6.05
C THR A 152 -2.18 -1.02 4.82
N GLN A 153 -2.73 -0.41 3.76
CA GLN A 153 -2.87 -1.03 2.44
C GLN A 153 -1.76 -0.54 1.51
N TYR A 154 -1.21 -1.44 0.72
CA TYR A 154 -0.12 -1.14 -0.21
C TYR A 154 -0.62 -1.07 -1.65
N GLN A 155 0.03 -0.23 -2.46
CA GLN A 155 -0.33 -0.11 -3.87
C GLN A 155 0.08 -1.37 -4.63
N GLY A 156 -0.77 -1.83 -5.55
CA GLY A 156 -0.47 -2.96 -6.44
C GLY A 156 -0.54 -4.34 -5.78
N THR A 157 -1.03 -4.45 -4.53
CA THR A 157 -1.21 -5.72 -3.84
C THR A 157 -2.41 -5.71 -2.90
N SER A 158 -3.02 -6.87 -2.67
CA SER A 158 -4.08 -7.06 -1.67
C SER A 158 -3.53 -7.25 -0.26
N ALA A 159 -2.21 -7.34 -0.11
CA ALA A 159 -1.61 -7.53 1.19
C ALA A 159 -1.73 -6.26 2.06
N THR A 160 -2.02 -6.48 3.34
CA THR A 160 -2.17 -5.39 4.32
C THR A 160 -1.30 -5.65 5.54
N ARG A 161 -0.77 -4.57 6.13
CA ARG A 161 -0.13 -4.63 7.45
C ARG A 161 -1.13 -4.18 8.50
N VAL A 162 -1.38 -5.04 9.49
CA VAL A 162 -2.22 -4.73 10.64
C VAL A 162 -1.32 -4.56 11.86
N CYS A 163 -1.39 -3.38 12.48
CA CYS A 163 -0.65 -3.05 13.70
C CYS A 163 -1.64 -2.63 14.79
N CYS A 164 -1.40 -3.05 16.02
CA CYS A 164 -2.10 -2.51 17.18
C CYS A 164 -1.61 -1.07 17.39
N ILE A 165 -2.54 -0.12 17.45
CA ILE A 165 -2.20 1.23 17.88
C ILE A 165 -1.93 1.13 19.39
N PRO A 166 -0.74 1.49 19.91
CA PRO A 166 -0.60 1.65 21.35
C PRO A 166 -1.61 2.73 21.73
N LYS A 167 -2.60 2.35 22.55
CA LYS A 167 -3.74 3.16 23.02
C LYS A 167 -3.46 4.64 22.79
N PHE A 168 -4.29 5.32 22.00
CA PHE A 168 -4.31 6.77 22.03
C PHE A 168 -4.19 7.16 23.51
N VAL A 169 -3.07 7.80 23.88
CA VAL A 169 -3.07 8.63 25.07
C VAL A 169 -3.99 9.74 24.64
N GLN A 170 -5.29 9.51 24.82
CA GLN A 170 -6.29 10.55 24.77
C GLN A 170 -5.71 11.58 25.71
N ALA A 171 -5.19 12.67 25.16
CA ALA A 171 -4.65 13.73 25.98
C ALA A 171 -5.76 14.01 27.00
N PRO A 172 -5.46 13.97 28.31
CA PRO A 172 -6.48 14.23 29.31
C PRO A 172 -7.21 15.49 28.87
N PRO A 173 -8.56 15.52 28.92
CA PRO A 173 -9.35 16.64 28.40
C PRO A 173 -8.67 17.91 28.87
N VAL A 174 -8.16 18.69 27.92
CA VAL A 174 -7.41 19.91 28.22
C VAL A 174 -8.33 20.73 29.11
N ALA A 175 -8.02 20.80 30.40
CA ALA A 175 -8.78 21.61 31.32
C ALA A 175 -8.81 23.02 30.71
N PRO A 176 -9.98 23.66 30.60
CA PRO A 176 -10.06 25.00 30.04
C PRO A 176 -9.03 25.86 30.77
N PRO A 177 -8.24 26.67 30.03
CA PRO A 177 -7.20 27.49 30.64
C PRO A 177 -7.83 28.31 31.78
N PRO A 178 -7.15 28.43 32.93
CA PRO A 178 -7.67 29.24 34.03
C PRO A 178 -7.95 30.64 33.50
N PHE A 179 -9.15 31.14 33.80
CA PHE A 179 -9.61 32.48 33.43
C PHE A 179 -8.55 33.49 33.88
N GLN A 180 -7.78 34.04 32.95
CA GLN A 180 -6.87 35.13 33.27
C GLN A 180 -7.75 36.38 33.49
N PRO A 181 -7.75 36.98 34.69
CA PRO A 181 -8.44 38.26 34.88
C PRO A 181 -7.83 39.29 33.91
N PRO A 182 -8.64 40.24 33.40
CA PRO A 182 -8.14 41.26 32.50
C PRO A 182 -6.97 42.01 33.16
N PHE A 183 -5.89 42.22 32.40
CA PHE A 183 -4.75 43.03 32.80
C PHE A 183 -5.23 44.32 33.46
N GLN A 184 -5.02 44.43 34.78
CA GLN A 184 -5.19 45.70 35.47
C GLN A 184 -4.05 46.61 35.03
N ALA A 185 -4.37 47.71 34.37
CA ALA A 185 -3.39 48.74 34.05
C ALA A 185 -2.70 49.20 35.36
N PRO A 186 -1.37 49.44 35.34
CA PRO A 186 -0.67 49.94 36.52
C PRO A 186 -1.32 51.24 37.00
N PRO A 187 -1.48 51.43 38.32
CA PRO A 187 -2.09 52.64 38.86
C PRO A 187 -1.29 53.87 38.43
N PRO A 188 -1.96 55.00 38.13
CA PRO A 188 -1.27 56.22 37.76
C PRO A 188 -0.33 56.68 38.89
N PRO A 189 0.82 57.30 38.56
CA PRO A 189 1.75 57.80 39.55
C PRO A 189 1.06 58.84 40.44
N ILE A 190 1.22 58.68 41.75
CA ILE A 190 0.73 59.62 42.75
C ILE A 190 1.47 60.96 42.51
N PRO A 191 0.76 62.10 42.36
CA PRO A 191 1.40 63.40 42.30
C PRO A 191 2.17 63.65 43.60
N ALA A 192 3.44 64.01 43.49
CA ALA A 192 4.22 64.38 44.65
C ALA A 192 3.64 65.67 45.26
N LEU A 193 3.20 65.61 46.52
CA LEU A 193 2.86 66.78 47.32
C LEU A 193 4.17 67.34 47.89
N TRP A 194 4.74 68.33 47.23
CA TRP A 194 5.71 69.27 47.79
C TRP A 194 5.60 70.62 47.08
#